data_AF-A0A3M6TKN1-F1
#
_entry.id   AF-A0A3M6TKN1-F1
#
_cell.length_a   1.000
_cell.length_b   1.000
_cell.length_c   1.000
_cell.angle_alpha   90.00
_cell.angle_beta   90.00
_cell.angle_gamma   90.00
#
_symmetry.space_group_name_H-M   'P 1'
#
loop_
_entity.id
_entity.type
_entity.pdbx_description
1 polymer ?
#
loop_
_entity_poly.entity_id
_entity_poly.type
_entity_poly.pdbx_seq_one_letter_code
_entity_poly.pdbx_strand_id
1 'polypeptide(L)'
;AYLTYPNGASLLFTCRLIKNRNMADEANETSESESVVDPAMVTLIGKVNSLHEECIKIRQSTSDAGELNLLEKAEAKCKMCLQLLETGQAAAGKKAVLFKVLQHYSQALLDETYVLECRLVNADFPEDRCKGDIKHLIGTAIFFWIKFFFQGWLLKNNGSSNKDWGEVSSCQLDQPEELVKEMLGSEYKSGQILGSDILECLFWRRGALFYMYCHTLFNDPQRRKLDTTHIRQCAESGVKYLEAMLCVRSPLMMDAMTDVSAKNEDMMQLLKEGIFSDTHLLALMYSGELCYWHWKIVKETTTDQSVKESSDADENCSGNFNSVSNGRRLLQKFVNIVQDCFKGRGWDCSRAEQILAEFPEC
;
A
#
# COMPACT_ATOMS: atom_id res chain seq x y z
N ALA A 1 -16.89 17.52 13.49
CA ALA A 1 -17.23 18.36 12.32
C ALA A 1 -17.22 17.47 11.09
N TYR A 2 -18.25 17.55 10.25
CA TYR A 2 -18.40 16.72 9.05
C TYR A 2 -17.42 17.21 7.97
N LEU A 3 -16.47 16.37 7.54
CA LEU A 3 -15.78 16.58 6.27
C LEU A 3 -16.59 15.85 5.20
N THR A 4 -17.35 16.63 4.43
CA THR A 4 -18.02 16.19 3.21
C THR A 4 -16.98 16.02 2.10
N TYR A 5 -16.72 14.78 1.71
CA TYR A 5 -16.03 14.45 0.46
C TYR A 5 -16.85 14.99 -0.74
N PRO A 6 -16.22 15.40 -1.86
CA PRO A 6 -16.93 15.81 -3.06
C PRO A 6 -17.91 14.75 -3.63
N ASN A 7 -17.79 13.49 -3.19
CA ASN A 7 -18.68 12.38 -3.58
C ASN A 7 -19.40 11.70 -2.40
N GLY A 8 -19.53 12.33 -1.23
CA GLY A 8 -20.43 11.84 -0.16
C GLY A 8 -20.07 10.49 0.50
N ALA A 9 -18.89 9.93 0.26
CA ALA A 9 -18.46 8.68 0.90
C ALA A 9 -17.91 8.93 2.31
N SER A 10 -18.70 8.65 3.35
CA SER A 10 -18.19 8.49 4.72
C SER A 10 -17.63 7.07 4.86
N LEU A 11 -16.31 6.92 4.88
CA LEU A 11 -15.64 5.63 5.09
C LEU A 11 -15.21 5.49 6.56
N LEU A 12 -16.15 5.02 7.39
CA LEU A 12 -15.80 4.33 8.63
C LEU A 12 -15.25 2.94 8.27
N PHE A 13 -13.94 2.76 8.41
CA PHE A 13 -13.33 1.43 8.35
C PHE A 13 -13.62 0.71 9.68
N THR A 14 -14.80 0.08 9.81
CA THR A 14 -14.97 -1.03 10.75
C THR A 14 -14.65 -2.33 10.02
N CYS A 15 -13.44 -2.86 10.18
CA CYS A 15 -13.12 -4.23 9.83
C CYS A 15 -14.02 -5.19 10.61
N ARG A 16 -15.15 -5.62 10.04
CA ARG A 16 -15.91 -6.77 10.52
C ARG A 16 -15.23 -8.04 10.05
N LEU A 17 -14.56 -8.70 10.99
CA LEU A 17 -13.98 -10.03 10.84
C LEU A 17 -15.06 -11.04 10.40
N ILE A 18 -14.90 -11.63 9.21
CA ILE A 18 -15.53 -12.92 8.90
C ILE A 18 -14.53 -14.01 9.32
N LYS A 19 -14.97 -14.81 10.29
CA LYS A 19 -14.19 -15.86 10.95
C LYS A 19 -14.13 -17.08 10.02
N ASN A 20 -12.98 -17.36 9.41
CA ASN A 20 -12.74 -18.65 8.74
C ASN A 20 -11.87 -19.57 9.63
N ARG A 21 -12.34 -20.82 9.76
CA ARG A 21 -11.82 -21.90 10.60
C ARG A 21 -10.62 -22.62 9.93
N ASN A 22 -9.62 -22.89 10.77
CA ASN A 22 -8.61 -23.97 10.81
C ASN A 22 -8.26 -24.78 9.54
N MET A 23 -6.95 -24.87 9.27
CA MET A 23 -6.24 -26.15 9.14
C MET A 23 -4.85 -26.01 9.79
N ALA A 24 -4.52 -26.90 10.71
CA ALA A 24 -3.22 -27.02 11.35
C ALA A 24 -2.65 -28.38 10.95
N ASP A 25 -1.44 -28.39 10.40
CA ASP A 25 -0.60 -29.58 10.30
C ASP A 25 0.73 -29.26 11.00
N GLU A 26 0.99 -29.99 12.09
CA GLU A 26 2.21 -29.91 12.91
C GLU A 26 3.27 -30.88 12.38
N ALA A 27 4.50 -30.41 12.20
CA ALA A 27 5.69 -31.25 12.13
C ALA A 27 6.68 -30.79 13.21
N ASN A 28 7.05 -31.74 14.05
CA ASN A 28 7.80 -31.59 15.29
C ASN A 28 9.30 -31.83 15.02
N GLU A 29 10.17 -30.84 15.28
CA GLU A 29 11.59 -31.07 15.48
C GLU A 29 12.10 -30.24 16.67
N THR A 30 12.53 -30.96 17.70
CA THR A 30 13.14 -30.46 18.93
C THR A 30 14.66 -30.47 18.81
N SER A 31 15.30 -29.34 19.12
CA SER A 31 16.61 -29.32 19.77
C SER A 31 16.81 -28.00 20.51
N GLU A 32 16.95 -28.07 21.83
CA GLU A 32 17.28 -26.97 22.73
C GLU A 32 18.78 -26.66 22.70
N SER A 33 19.13 -25.36 22.71
CA SER A 33 20.39 -24.86 23.26
C SER A 33 20.19 -23.43 23.79
N GLU A 34 20.93 -23.12 24.86
CA GLU A 34 20.78 -21.97 25.75
C GLU A 34 21.02 -20.58 25.13
N SER A 35 20.54 -19.59 25.88
CA SER A 35 20.18 -18.22 25.53
C SER A 35 21.30 -17.32 25.02
N VAL A 36 21.33 -17.13 23.70
CA VAL A 36 21.67 -15.84 23.08
C VAL A 36 20.36 -15.28 22.56
N VAL A 37 19.92 -14.12 23.05
CA VAL A 37 18.72 -13.47 22.51
C VAL A 37 19.02 -13.13 21.05
N ASP A 38 18.25 -13.72 20.15
CA ASP A 38 18.37 -13.52 18.70
C ASP A 38 18.35 -12.01 18.38
N PRO A 39 19.39 -11.45 17.72
CA PRO A 39 19.44 -10.03 17.35
C PRO A 39 18.18 -9.56 16.62
N ALA A 40 17.55 -10.41 15.81
CA ALA A 40 16.32 -10.07 15.11
C ALA A 40 15.16 -9.86 16.09
N MET A 41 15.09 -10.66 17.16
CA MET A 41 14.08 -10.51 18.21
C MET A 41 14.26 -9.22 19.01
N VAL A 42 15.50 -8.82 19.29
CA VAL A 42 15.81 -7.53 19.93
C VAL A 42 15.32 -6.37 19.05
N THR A 43 15.57 -6.44 17.74
CA THR A 43 15.07 -5.46 16.77
C THR A 43 13.55 -5.38 16.78
N LEU A 44 12.85 -6.52 16.76
CA LEU A 44 11.38 -6.55 16.79
C LEU A 44 10.81 -5.92 18.08
N ILE A 45 11.36 -6.27 19.25
CA ILE A 45 10.98 -5.65 20.53
C ILE A 45 11.21 -4.13 20.49
N GLY A 46 12.36 -3.70 19.96
CA GLY A 46 12.69 -2.29 19.77
C GLY A 46 11.65 -1.55 18.91
N LYS A 47 11.27 -2.11 17.74
CA LYS A 47 10.27 -1.51 16.85
C LYS A 47 8.89 -1.45 17.51
N VAL A 48 8.48 -2.48 18.25
CA VAL A 48 7.19 -2.50 18.99
C VAL A 48 7.17 -1.42 20.07
N ASN A 49 8.26 -1.28 20.85
CA ASN A 49 8.36 -0.24 21.88
C ASN A 49 8.35 1.17 21.29
N SER A 50 9.12 1.39 20.21
CA SER A 50 9.15 2.69 19.52
C SER A 50 7.75 3.10 19.06
N LEU A 51 7.02 2.19 18.39
CA LEU A 51 5.65 2.44 17.93
C LEU A 51 4.71 2.72 19.12
N HIS A 52 4.86 1.98 20.22
CA HIS A 52 4.07 2.22 21.43
C HIS A 52 4.28 3.62 22.00
N GLU A 53 5.54 4.07 22.09
CA GLU A 53 5.90 5.41 22.57
C GLU A 53 5.38 6.51 21.62
N GLU A 54 5.47 6.31 20.31
CA GLU A 54 4.91 7.23 19.31
C GLU A 54 3.40 7.37 19.46
N CYS A 55 2.67 6.27 19.62
CA CYS A 55 1.22 6.31 19.87
C CYS A 55 0.89 7.16 21.10
N ILE A 56 1.63 6.98 22.21
CA ILE A 56 1.44 7.77 23.45
C ILE A 56 1.69 9.25 23.19
N LYS A 57 2.79 9.60 22.51
CA LYS A 57 3.14 10.99 22.17
C LYS A 57 2.04 11.65 21.33
N ILE A 58 1.56 10.97 20.29
CA ILE A 58 0.49 11.49 19.43
C ILE A 58 -0.81 11.64 20.23
N ARG A 59 -1.15 10.67 21.09
CA ARG A 59 -2.36 10.69 21.90
C ARG A 59 -2.38 11.86 22.89
N GLN A 60 -1.24 12.19 23.49
CA GLN A 60 -1.09 13.35 24.36
C GLN A 60 -1.23 14.69 23.61
N SER A 61 -1.01 14.69 22.29
CA SER A 61 -1.10 15.90 21.45
C SER A 61 -2.48 16.18 20.87
N THR A 62 -3.44 15.25 20.99
CA THR A 62 -4.76 15.34 20.34
C THR A 62 -5.92 15.36 21.31
N SER A 63 -7.02 15.97 20.88
CA SER A 63 -8.33 15.92 21.54
C SER A 63 -9.41 15.32 20.63
N ASP A 64 -9.05 14.86 19.43
CA ASP A 64 -10.00 14.23 18.52
C ASP A 64 -10.36 12.81 18.98
N ALA A 65 -11.64 12.57 19.25
CA ALA A 65 -12.10 11.28 19.77
C ALA A 65 -11.86 10.10 18.81
N GLY A 66 -11.86 10.35 17.49
CA GLY A 66 -11.58 9.34 16.47
C GLY A 66 -10.12 8.93 16.49
N GLU A 67 -9.21 9.91 16.51
CA GLU A 67 -7.77 9.67 16.65
C GLU A 67 -7.44 8.97 17.96
N LEU A 68 -8.02 9.42 19.09
CA LEU A 68 -7.82 8.79 20.40
C LEU A 68 -8.20 7.30 20.37
N ASN A 69 -9.35 6.95 19.77
CA ASN A 69 -9.81 5.57 19.69
C ASN A 69 -8.85 4.67 18.89
N LEU A 70 -8.29 5.18 17.79
CA LEU A 70 -7.33 4.45 16.96
C LEU A 70 -6.00 4.25 17.71
N LEU A 71 -5.49 5.31 18.34
CA LEU A 71 -4.24 5.27 19.09
C LEU A 71 -4.34 4.33 20.30
N GLU A 72 -5.47 4.31 21.01
CA GLU A 72 -5.72 3.35 22.10
C GLU A 72 -5.72 1.90 21.61
N LYS A 73 -6.29 1.63 20.43
CA LYS A 73 -6.25 0.30 19.81
C LYS A 73 -4.83 -0.09 19.39
N ALA A 74 -4.07 0.85 18.83
CA ALA A 74 -2.67 0.64 18.47
C ALA A 74 -1.83 0.32 19.71
N GLU A 75 -1.96 1.12 20.77
CA GLU A 75 -1.29 0.89 22.06
C GLU A 75 -1.62 -0.48 22.66
N ALA A 76 -2.90 -0.88 22.64
CA ALA A 76 -3.32 -2.18 23.14
C ALA A 76 -2.66 -3.33 22.36
N LYS A 77 -2.59 -3.24 21.03
CA LYS A 77 -1.90 -4.22 20.18
C LYS A 77 -0.39 -4.27 20.46
N CYS A 78 0.28 -3.13 20.66
CA CYS A 78 1.70 -3.11 21.03
C CYS A 78 1.94 -3.81 22.37
N LYS A 79 1.08 -3.58 23.38
CA LYS A 79 1.15 -4.29 24.67
C LYS A 79 0.95 -5.80 24.51
N MET A 80 0.00 -6.22 23.65
CA MET A 80 -0.19 -7.63 23.33
C MET A 80 1.04 -8.25 22.66
N CYS A 81 1.71 -7.52 21.75
CA CYS A 81 2.96 -7.98 21.16
C CYS A 81 4.04 -8.24 22.22
N LEU A 82 4.27 -7.28 23.13
CA LEU A 82 5.27 -7.42 24.18
C LEU A 82 4.96 -8.60 25.11
N GLN A 83 3.70 -8.76 25.54
CA GLN A 83 3.28 -9.90 26.36
C GLN A 83 3.48 -11.24 25.64
N LEU A 84 3.16 -11.32 24.34
CA LEU A 84 3.38 -12.53 23.55
C LEU A 84 4.86 -12.85 23.38
N LEU A 85 5.71 -11.84 23.25
CA LEU A 85 7.16 -12.01 23.15
C LEU A 85 7.77 -12.46 24.48
N GLU A 86 7.30 -11.94 25.62
CA GLU A 86 7.74 -12.37 26.96
C GLU A 86 7.31 -13.81 27.27
N THR A 87 6.04 -14.15 27.01
CA THR A 87 5.49 -15.48 27.33
C THR A 87 5.89 -16.56 26.31
N GLY A 88 6.11 -16.19 25.05
CA GLY A 88 6.44 -17.09 23.96
C GLY A 88 7.88 -17.61 23.97
N GLN A 89 8.78 -17.00 24.75
CA GLN A 89 10.17 -17.46 24.91
C GLN A 89 10.26 -18.87 25.54
N ALA A 90 9.24 -19.30 26.28
CA ALA A 90 9.21 -20.56 27.02
C ALA A 90 8.44 -21.71 26.33
N ALA A 91 7.86 -21.52 25.14
CA ALA A 91 6.91 -22.47 24.54
C ALA A 91 7.35 -23.06 23.20
N ALA A 92 6.88 -24.29 22.90
CA ALA A 92 7.13 -25.06 21.67
C ALA A 92 6.51 -24.47 20.38
N GLY A 93 5.99 -23.23 20.41
CA GLY A 93 5.25 -22.58 19.32
C GLY A 93 5.84 -21.25 18.85
N LYS A 94 7.17 -21.06 18.93
CA LYS A 94 7.86 -19.79 18.66
C LYS A 94 7.44 -19.12 17.34
N LYS A 95 7.24 -19.91 16.27
CA LYS A 95 6.86 -19.42 14.94
C LYS A 95 5.42 -18.88 14.89
N ALA A 96 4.47 -19.59 15.49
CA ALA A 96 3.07 -19.16 15.54
C ALA A 96 2.89 -17.91 16.40
N VAL A 97 3.67 -17.78 17.48
CA VAL A 97 3.74 -16.55 18.28
C VAL A 97 4.26 -15.40 17.44
N LEU A 98 5.38 -15.60 16.73
CA LEU A 98 5.97 -14.58 15.87
C LEU A 98 5.01 -14.08 14.78
N PHE A 99 4.24 -14.98 14.15
CA PHE A 99 3.26 -14.57 13.14
C PHE A 99 2.20 -13.64 13.73
N LYS A 100 1.68 -13.99 14.92
CA LYS A 100 0.71 -13.14 15.64
C LYS A 100 1.30 -11.80 16.04
N VAL A 101 2.54 -11.78 16.51
CA VAL A 101 3.25 -10.53 16.86
C VAL A 101 3.40 -9.64 15.63
N LEU A 102 3.84 -10.19 14.50
CA LEU A 102 3.99 -9.43 13.25
C LEU A 102 2.64 -8.89 12.76
N GLN A 103 1.56 -9.67 12.85
CA GLN A 103 0.21 -9.23 12.51
C GLN A 103 -0.26 -8.09 13.43
N HIS A 104 -0.13 -8.23 14.76
CA HIS A 104 -0.54 -7.20 15.72
C HIS A 104 0.29 -5.93 15.60
N TYR A 105 1.60 -6.05 15.40
CA TYR A 105 2.48 -4.92 15.10
C TYR A 105 2.02 -4.18 13.84
N SER A 106 1.78 -4.91 12.74
CA SER A 106 1.33 -4.32 11.48
C SER A 106 -0.01 -3.60 11.64
N GLN A 107 -0.95 -4.19 12.39
CA GLN A 107 -2.24 -3.57 12.67
C GLN A 107 -2.14 -2.33 13.58
N ALA A 108 -1.19 -2.30 14.51
CA ALA A 108 -0.94 -1.13 15.35
C ALA A 108 -0.33 0.00 14.52
N LEU A 109 0.65 -0.34 13.68
CA LEU A 109 1.31 0.59 12.79
C LEU A 109 0.32 1.20 11.80
N LEU A 110 -0.59 0.39 11.25
CA LEU A 110 -1.68 0.89 10.42
C LEU A 110 -2.57 1.88 11.19
N ASP A 111 -3.03 1.56 12.40
CA ASP A 111 -3.90 2.48 13.15
C ASP A 111 -3.20 3.84 13.43
N GLU A 112 -1.92 3.81 13.81
CA GLU A 112 -1.11 5.00 14.10
C GLU A 112 -0.85 5.85 12.85
N THR A 113 -0.28 5.25 11.81
CA THR A 113 0.01 5.96 10.55
C THR A 113 -1.25 6.53 9.91
N TYR A 114 -2.44 5.97 10.17
CA TYR A 114 -3.68 6.47 9.57
C TYR A 114 -4.05 7.83 10.14
N VAL A 115 -3.77 8.05 11.43
CA VAL A 115 -3.92 9.35 12.07
C VAL A 115 -2.98 10.36 11.41
N LEU A 116 -1.72 10.00 11.18
CA LEU A 116 -0.74 10.88 10.54
C LEU A 116 -1.12 11.21 9.08
N GLU A 117 -1.56 10.22 8.31
CA GLU A 117 -2.05 10.38 6.95
C GLU A 117 -3.25 11.34 6.90
N CYS A 118 -4.25 11.13 7.77
CA CYS A 118 -5.42 11.99 7.84
C CYS A 118 -5.04 13.43 8.16
N ARG A 119 -4.14 13.66 9.13
CA ARG A 119 -3.67 15.01 9.46
C ARG A 119 -2.97 15.67 8.27
N LEU A 120 -2.18 14.92 7.51
CA LEU A 120 -1.48 15.44 6.33
C LEU A 120 -2.45 15.81 5.21
N VAL A 121 -3.42 14.94 4.93
CA VAL A 121 -4.47 15.17 3.93
C VAL A 121 -5.36 16.35 4.34
N ASN A 122 -5.80 16.41 5.59
CA ASN A 122 -6.66 17.48 6.10
C ASN A 122 -5.97 18.85 6.14
N ALA A 123 -4.63 18.88 6.13
CA ALA A 123 -3.84 20.10 6.03
C ALA A 123 -3.44 20.44 4.58
N ASP A 124 -4.04 19.77 3.58
CA ASP A 124 -3.76 19.94 2.15
C ASP A 124 -2.26 19.83 1.80
N PHE A 125 -1.57 18.89 2.47
CA PHE A 125 -0.15 18.63 2.30
C PHE A 125 0.71 19.91 2.41
N PRO A 126 0.94 20.45 3.62
CA PRO A 126 1.61 21.73 3.82
C PRO A 126 3.04 21.74 3.24
N GLU A 127 3.39 22.78 2.48
CA GLU A 127 4.60 22.82 1.63
C GLU A 127 5.92 22.66 2.39
N ASP A 128 5.99 23.17 3.61
CA ASP A 128 7.19 23.20 4.45
C ASP A 128 7.60 21.82 4.98
N ARG A 129 6.65 20.89 5.13
CA ARG A 129 6.88 19.58 5.77
C ARG A 129 6.39 18.37 4.99
N CYS A 130 5.46 18.51 4.04
CA CYS A 130 4.80 17.37 3.39
C CYS A 130 5.77 16.39 2.71
N LYS A 131 6.86 16.86 2.09
CA LYS A 131 7.86 15.98 1.48
C LYS A 131 8.56 15.11 2.53
N GLY A 132 8.90 15.70 3.68
CA GLY A 132 9.49 14.98 4.80
C GLY A 132 8.51 13.99 5.42
N ASP A 133 7.26 14.40 5.63
CA ASP A 133 6.21 13.54 6.19
C ASP A 133 5.88 12.35 5.28
N ILE A 134 5.75 12.56 3.96
CA ILE A 134 5.51 11.48 2.99
C ILE A 134 6.69 10.51 2.96
N LYS A 135 7.92 11.05 2.96
CA LYS A 135 9.14 10.25 3.02
C LYS A 135 9.21 9.43 4.32
N HIS A 136 8.72 9.95 5.44
CA HIS A 136 8.66 9.22 6.70
C HIS A 136 7.61 8.08 6.67
N LEU A 137 6.42 8.36 6.12
CA LEU A 137 5.31 7.39 6.08
C LEU A 137 5.52 6.26 5.08
N ILE A 138 5.90 6.57 3.83
CA ILE A 138 5.99 5.60 2.71
C ILE A 138 7.44 5.40 2.22
N GLY A 139 8.40 6.19 2.72
CA GLY A 139 9.80 5.98 2.44
C GLY A 139 10.40 6.82 1.34
N THR A 140 11.74 6.88 1.40
CA THR A 140 12.58 7.51 0.37
C THR A 140 12.71 6.66 -0.88
N ALA A 141 12.30 5.38 -0.83
CA ALA A 141 12.55 4.41 -1.88
C ALA A 141 11.60 4.58 -3.09
N ILE A 142 11.43 5.83 -3.51
CA ILE A 142 10.92 6.26 -4.81
C ILE A 142 11.70 5.58 -5.96
N PHE A 143 12.89 4.98 -5.71
CA PHE A 143 13.74 4.41 -6.78
C PHE A 143 14.29 2.98 -6.63
N PHE A 144 14.27 2.32 -5.47
CA PHE A 144 15.01 1.05 -5.34
C PHE A 144 14.16 -0.19 -5.07
N TRP A 145 13.11 -0.07 -4.26
CA TRP A 145 12.34 -1.23 -3.81
C TRP A 145 11.41 -1.79 -4.87
N ILE A 146 10.73 -0.93 -5.63
CA ILE A 146 9.77 -1.40 -6.65
C ILE A 146 10.48 -2.18 -7.76
N LYS A 147 11.72 -1.79 -8.11
CA LYS A 147 12.51 -2.52 -9.12
C LYS A 147 12.84 -3.94 -8.64
N PHE A 148 13.20 -4.14 -7.38
CA PHE A 148 13.51 -5.48 -6.86
C PHE A 148 12.25 -6.31 -6.51
N PHE A 149 11.19 -5.69 -5.99
CA PHE A 149 9.98 -6.41 -5.58
C PHE A 149 9.11 -6.84 -6.77
N PHE A 150 8.89 -5.97 -7.78
CA PHE A 150 8.13 -6.37 -8.97
C PHE A 150 8.92 -7.30 -9.88
N GLN A 151 10.23 -7.09 -10.02
CA GLN A 151 11.06 -7.95 -10.87
C GLN A 151 11.23 -9.35 -10.25
N GLY A 152 11.21 -9.48 -8.91
CA GLY A 152 11.16 -10.78 -8.22
C GLY A 152 9.75 -11.40 -8.09
N TRP A 153 8.68 -10.61 -8.16
CA TRP A 153 7.30 -11.12 -8.13
C TRP A 153 6.82 -11.57 -9.53
N LEU A 154 7.31 -10.94 -10.62
CA LEU A 154 7.05 -11.35 -12.01
C LEU A 154 8.05 -12.39 -12.55
N LEU A 155 9.24 -12.54 -11.97
CA LEU A 155 10.24 -13.53 -12.42
C LEU A 155 10.57 -14.53 -11.32
N LYS A 156 10.26 -15.79 -11.58
CA LYS A 156 10.78 -16.96 -10.86
C LYS A 156 12.32 -16.99 -10.91
N ASN A 157 12.93 -17.38 -9.79
CA ASN A 157 14.26 -17.97 -9.60
C ASN A 157 15.52 -17.12 -9.93
N ASN A 158 16.22 -16.63 -8.90
CA ASN A 158 17.56 -17.11 -8.46
C ASN A 158 18.35 -16.04 -7.69
N GLY A 159 18.98 -16.49 -6.59
CA GLY A 159 20.37 -16.18 -6.28
C GLY A 159 20.76 -14.78 -5.81
N SER A 160 20.87 -14.65 -4.48
CA SER A 160 21.80 -13.82 -3.68
C SER A 160 22.65 -12.73 -4.36
N SER A 161 22.63 -11.52 -3.78
CA SER A 161 23.86 -10.83 -3.40
C SER A 161 23.60 -9.79 -2.31
N ASN A 162 24.31 -9.98 -1.21
CA ASN A 162 24.40 -9.10 -0.05
C ASN A 162 25.18 -7.82 -0.43
N LYS A 163 24.62 -6.64 -0.19
CA LYS A 163 25.38 -5.38 -0.14
C LYS A 163 24.83 -4.46 0.95
N ASP A 164 25.80 -3.92 1.66
CA ASP A 164 25.77 -2.96 2.76
C ASP A 164 24.87 -1.75 2.44
N TRP A 165 23.91 -1.44 3.33
CA TRP A 165 23.03 -0.27 3.20
C TRP A 165 23.29 0.68 4.36
N GLY A 166 24.00 1.78 4.07
CA GLY A 166 24.14 2.90 4.97
C GLY A 166 22.78 3.47 5.37
N GLU A 167 22.59 3.63 6.68
CA GLU A 167 21.59 4.41 7.41
C GLU A 167 20.34 4.82 6.59
N VAL A 168 19.53 3.83 6.20
CA VAL A 168 18.20 4.06 5.64
C VAL A 168 17.26 4.31 6.82
N SER A 169 16.72 5.53 6.93
CA SER A 169 15.55 5.78 7.76
C SER A 169 14.41 4.90 7.24
N SER A 170 14.15 3.78 7.94
CA SER A 170 13.07 2.84 7.62
C SER A 170 11.73 3.57 7.73
N CYS A 171 10.95 3.55 6.66
CA CYS A 171 9.64 4.18 6.61
C CYS A 171 8.55 3.30 7.21
N GLN A 172 7.60 3.93 7.87
CA GLN A 172 6.66 3.23 8.74
C GLN A 172 5.87 2.15 7.97
N LEU A 173 5.28 2.47 6.81
CA LEU A 173 4.43 1.50 6.11
C LEU A 173 5.17 0.31 5.51
N ASP A 174 6.50 0.35 5.33
CA ASP A 174 7.32 -0.77 4.82
C ASP A 174 7.82 -1.71 5.92
N GLN A 175 7.81 -1.25 7.17
CA GLN A 175 8.31 -2.01 8.31
C GLN A 175 7.66 -3.38 8.48
N PRO A 176 6.34 -3.58 8.28
CA PRO A 176 5.71 -4.90 8.31
C PRO A 176 6.37 -5.92 7.38
N GLU A 177 6.56 -5.57 6.10
CA GLU A 177 7.18 -6.47 5.14
C GLU A 177 8.68 -6.66 5.39
N GLU A 178 9.38 -5.60 5.81
CA GLU A 178 10.80 -5.68 6.21
C GLU A 178 11.00 -6.62 7.39
N LEU A 179 10.20 -6.50 8.44
CA LEU A 179 10.27 -7.36 9.62
C LEU A 179 9.97 -8.83 9.29
N VAL A 180 9.03 -9.10 8.38
CA VAL A 180 8.81 -10.49 7.93
C VAL A 180 10.08 -11.06 7.31
N LYS A 181 10.76 -10.30 6.45
CA LYS A 181 12.01 -10.73 5.81
C LYS A 181 13.15 -10.89 6.82
N GLU A 182 13.29 -9.94 7.75
CA GLU A 182 14.32 -9.97 8.79
C GLU A 182 14.15 -11.17 9.73
N MET A 183 12.91 -11.45 10.15
CA MET A 183 12.61 -12.47 11.16
C MET A 183 12.49 -13.89 10.60
N LEU A 184 12.08 -14.03 9.33
CA LEU A 184 11.72 -15.33 8.73
C LEU A 184 12.47 -15.63 7.42
N GLY A 185 13.39 -14.75 7.01
CA GLY A 185 14.16 -14.90 5.78
C GLY A 185 13.29 -14.92 4.52
N SER A 186 13.79 -15.59 3.48
CA SER A 186 13.07 -15.79 2.22
C SER A 186 12.13 -17.01 2.21
N GLU A 187 11.98 -17.70 3.35
CA GLU A 187 11.13 -18.89 3.47
C GLU A 187 9.64 -18.55 3.30
N TYR A 188 9.22 -17.37 3.81
CA TYR A 188 7.83 -16.92 3.79
C TYR A 188 7.64 -15.66 2.96
N LYS A 189 6.56 -15.64 2.19
CA LYS A 189 6.05 -14.41 1.60
C LYS A 189 5.27 -13.62 2.65
N SER A 190 5.36 -12.29 2.62
CA SER A 190 4.64 -11.39 3.54
C SER A 190 3.15 -11.70 3.63
N GLY A 191 2.50 -12.04 2.51
CA GLY A 191 1.08 -12.41 2.48
C GLY A 191 0.73 -13.69 3.26
N GLN A 192 1.66 -14.64 3.42
CA GLN A 192 1.45 -15.85 4.21
C GLN A 192 1.46 -15.56 5.72
N ILE A 193 2.18 -14.51 6.14
CA ILE A 193 2.36 -14.15 7.54
C ILE A 193 1.35 -13.10 7.96
N LEU A 194 1.28 -12.00 7.22
CA LEU A 194 0.40 -10.86 7.52
C LEU A 194 -1.07 -11.16 7.17
N GLY A 195 -1.30 -12.10 6.24
CA GLY A 195 -2.60 -12.30 5.63
C GLY A 195 -2.90 -11.26 4.54
N SER A 196 -3.86 -11.60 3.68
CA SER A 196 -4.25 -10.77 2.54
C SER A 196 -4.79 -9.40 2.97
N ASP A 197 -5.61 -9.34 4.02
CA ASP A 197 -6.27 -8.08 4.42
C ASP A 197 -5.27 -7.00 4.88
N ILE A 198 -4.25 -7.40 5.67
CA ILE A 198 -3.21 -6.48 6.13
C ILE A 198 -2.35 -6.05 4.94
N LEU A 199 -1.91 -6.99 4.11
CA LEU A 199 -1.04 -6.70 2.97
C LEU A 199 -1.71 -5.80 1.94
N GLU A 200 -2.99 -6.06 1.64
CA GLU A 200 -3.80 -5.23 0.75
C GLU A 200 -3.98 -3.82 1.32
N CYS A 201 -4.23 -3.70 2.62
CA CYS A 201 -4.35 -2.41 3.30
C CYS A 201 -3.03 -1.60 3.23
N LEU A 202 -1.88 -2.25 3.45
CA LEU A 202 -0.57 -1.61 3.35
C LEU A 202 -0.33 -1.05 1.93
N PHE A 203 -0.59 -1.84 0.89
CA PHE A 203 -0.45 -1.37 -0.49
C PHE A 203 -1.46 -0.30 -0.87
N TRP A 204 -2.73 -0.47 -0.46
CA TRP A 204 -3.78 0.52 -0.68
C TRP A 204 -3.36 1.88 -0.10
N ARG A 205 -2.92 1.91 1.16
CA ARG A 205 -2.63 3.17 1.85
C ARG A 205 -1.44 3.91 1.28
N ARG A 206 -0.36 3.19 0.93
CA ARG A 206 0.76 3.79 0.20
C ARG A 206 0.31 4.39 -1.12
N GLY A 207 -0.45 3.63 -1.91
CA GLY A 207 -0.95 4.07 -3.22
C GLY A 207 -1.91 5.25 -3.13
N ALA A 208 -2.86 5.20 -2.20
CA ALA A 208 -3.86 6.23 -1.98
C ALA A 208 -3.23 7.53 -1.45
N LEU A 209 -2.25 7.46 -0.55
CA LEU A 209 -1.57 8.66 -0.07
C LEU A 209 -0.75 9.33 -1.17
N PHE A 210 -0.07 8.56 -2.05
CA PHE A 210 0.52 9.13 -3.27
C PHE A 210 -0.52 9.77 -4.17
N TYR A 211 -1.67 9.13 -4.38
CA TYR A 211 -2.77 9.72 -5.14
C TYR A 211 -3.21 11.05 -4.53
N MET A 212 -3.47 11.12 -3.23
CA MET A 212 -3.92 12.34 -2.55
C MET A 212 -2.90 13.47 -2.64
N TYR A 213 -1.61 13.13 -2.49
CA TYR A 213 -0.52 14.09 -2.64
C TYR A 213 -0.44 14.62 -4.08
N CYS A 214 -0.39 13.72 -5.06
CA CYS A 214 -0.35 14.09 -6.47
C CYS A 214 -1.59 14.89 -6.88
N HIS A 215 -2.78 14.53 -6.39
CA HIS A 215 -4.03 15.24 -6.64
C HIS A 215 -3.94 16.69 -6.16
N THR A 216 -3.49 16.89 -4.93
CA THR A 216 -3.30 18.22 -4.32
C THR A 216 -2.33 19.06 -5.14
N LEU A 217 -1.17 18.49 -5.49
CA LEU A 217 -0.17 19.19 -6.30
C LEU A 217 -0.64 19.46 -7.72
N PHE A 218 -1.40 18.55 -8.33
CA PHE A 218 -1.85 18.71 -9.70
C PHE A 218 -2.90 19.81 -9.83
N ASN A 219 -3.72 20.00 -8.79
CA ASN A 219 -4.72 21.06 -8.71
C ASN A 219 -4.16 22.42 -8.29
N ASP A 220 -2.89 22.50 -7.88
CA ASP A 220 -2.18 23.75 -7.59
C ASP A 220 -1.11 24.03 -8.68
N PRO A 221 -1.38 24.97 -9.62
CA PRO A 221 -0.45 25.27 -10.71
C PRO A 221 0.91 25.80 -10.26
N GLN A 222 1.01 26.44 -9.10
CA GLN A 222 2.29 26.97 -8.59
C GLN A 222 3.12 25.82 -8.05
N ARG A 223 2.54 25.00 -7.18
CA ARG A 223 3.20 23.84 -6.59
C ARG A 223 3.58 22.79 -7.63
N ARG A 224 2.74 22.57 -8.65
CA ARG A 224 3.01 21.63 -9.75
C ARG A 224 4.30 21.96 -10.50
N LYS A 225 4.57 23.24 -10.74
CA LYS A 225 5.73 23.70 -11.53
C LYS A 225 7.05 23.60 -10.76
N LEU A 226 7.00 23.65 -9.43
CA LEU A 226 8.20 23.66 -8.59
C LEU A 226 8.97 22.33 -8.65
N ASP A 227 8.28 21.20 -8.80
CA ASP A 227 8.92 19.89 -8.74
C ASP A 227 8.17 18.81 -9.54
N THR A 228 8.08 19.01 -10.85
CA THR A 228 7.43 18.08 -11.79
C THR A 228 8.07 16.69 -11.78
N THR A 229 9.38 16.62 -11.58
CA THR A 229 10.13 15.35 -11.51
C THR A 229 9.68 14.52 -10.32
N HIS A 230 9.58 15.11 -9.14
CA HIS A 230 9.11 14.40 -7.96
C HIS A 230 7.65 13.95 -8.10
N ILE A 231 6.76 14.81 -8.61
CA ILE A 231 5.34 14.45 -8.83
C ILE A 231 5.22 13.25 -9.77
N ARG A 232 6.01 13.22 -10.84
CA ARG A 232 6.04 12.11 -11.79
C ARG A 232 6.41 10.80 -11.09
N GLN A 233 7.43 10.83 -10.24
CA GLN A 233 7.90 9.65 -9.52
C GLN A 233 6.90 9.18 -8.44
N CYS A 234 6.25 10.11 -7.75
CA CYS A 234 5.15 9.82 -6.84
C CYS A 234 3.98 9.15 -7.56
N ALA A 235 3.61 9.65 -8.75
CA ALA A 235 2.55 9.07 -9.54
C ALA A 235 2.88 7.64 -9.99
N GLU A 236 4.11 7.41 -10.48
CA GLU A 236 4.58 6.07 -10.84
C GLU A 236 4.57 5.12 -9.63
N SER A 237 5.09 5.56 -8.48
CA SER A 237 5.11 4.76 -7.26
C SER A 237 3.70 4.44 -6.76
N GLY A 238 2.80 5.41 -6.80
CA GLY A 238 1.40 5.23 -6.43
C GLY A 238 0.70 4.18 -7.29
N VAL A 239 0.89 4.21 -8.61
CA VAL A 239 0.34 3.19 -9.53
C VAL A 239 0.86 1.81 -9.16
N LYS A 240 2.17 1.66 -8.96
CA LYS A 240 2.78 0.37 -8.59
C LYS A 240 2.22 -0.19 -7.28
N TYR A 241 1.98 0.64 -6.28
CA TYR A 241 1.36 0.19 -5.02
C TYR A 241 -0.11 -0.19 -5.21
N LEU A 242 -0.89 0.58 -5.95
CA LEU A 242 -2.29 0.25 -6.23
C LEU A 242 -2.41 -1.02 -7.09
N GLU A 243 -1.51 -1.24 -8.03
CA GLU A 243 -1.47 -2.49 -8.79
C GLU A 243 -1.07 -3.68 -7.91
N ALA A 244 -0.13 -3.49 -6.98
CA ALA A 244 0.22 -4.52 -6.01
C ALA A 244 -0.99 -4.87 -5.12
N MET A 245 -1.75 -3.86 -4.68
CA MET A 245 -3.00 -4.02 -3.93
C MET A 245 -4.01 -4.87 -4.71
N LEU A 246 -4.25 -4.55 -5.98
CA LEU A 246 -5.14 -5.31 -6.87
C LEU A 246 -4.69 -6.76 -7.11
N CYS A 247 -3.40 -7.07 -6.89
CA CYS A 247 -2.82 -8.40 -7.09
C CYS A 247 -2.71 -9.24 -5.81
N VAL A 248 -3.08 -8.72 -4.63
CA VAL A 248 -2.95 -9.46 -3.37
C VAL A 248 -3.84 -10.70 -3.35
N ARG A 249 -5.07 -10.58 -3.87
CA ARG A 249 -6.03 -11.68 -3.95
C ARG A 249 -6.03 -12.26 -5.35
N SER A 250 -6.08 -13.59 -5.45
CA SER A 250 -6.24 -14.27 -6.74
C SER A 250 -7.70 -14.22 -7.19
N PRO A 251 -7.99 -13.91 -8.47
CA PRO A 251 -9.32 -14.05 -9.02
C PRO A 251 -9.85 -15.48 -8.86
N LEU A 252 -11.15 -15.63 -8.66
CA LEU A 252 -11.74 -16.96 -8.48
C LEU A 252 -11.64 -17.78 -9.79
N MET A 253 -10.87 -18.87 -9.77
CA MET A 253 -10.82 -19.87 -10.84
C MET A 253 -11.95 -20.88 -10.65
N MET A 254 -12.79 -21.03 -11.66
CA MET A 254 -14.13 -21.62 -11.53
C MET A 254 -14.13 -23.10 -11.90
N ASP A 255 -13.36 -23.89 -11.15
CA ASP A 255 -13.33 -25.36 -11.31
C ASP A 255 -14.02 -26.07 -10.13
N ALA A 256 -14.37 -25.33 -9.06
CA ALA A 256 -14.65 -25.93 -7.74
C ALA A 256 -16.02 -25.59 -7.10
N MET A 257 -17.00 -25.02 -7.82
CA MET A 257 -18.33 -24.80 -7.23
C MET A 257 -19.45 -24.86 -8.28
N THR A 258 -19.90 -26.08 -8.56
CA THR A 258 -21.09 -26.37 -9.37
C THR A 258 -22.41 -26.19 -8.61
N ASP A 259 -22.41 -25.74 -7.35
CA ASP A 259 -23.60 -25.86 -6.48
C ASP A 259 -24.00 -24.59 -5.70
N VAL A 260 -23.43 -23.41 -6.01
CA VAL A 260 -23.95 -22.14 -5.48
C VAL A 260 -24.82 -21.47 -6.55
N SER A 261 -26.04 -22.00 -6.66
CA SER A 261 -27.20 -21.41 -7.34
C SER A 261 -27.10 -19.87 -7.49
N ALA A 262 -26.86 -19.40 -8.72
CA ALA A 262 -27.53 -18.28 -9.42
C ALA A 262 -27.88 -16.96 -8.69
N LYS A 263 -27.35 -16.65 -7.50
CA LYS A 263 -27.93 -15.57 -6.67
C LYS A 263 -27.35 -14.17 -6.87
N ASN A 264 -26.24 -13.99 -7.59
CA ASN A 264 -25.84 -12.66 -8.07
C ASN A 264 -24.78 -12.76 -9.18
N GLU A 265 -25.22 -12.72 -10.44
CA GLU A 265 -24.34 -12.74 -11.62
C GLU A 265 -23.30 -11.61 -11.58
N ASP A 266 -23.72 -10.40 -11.18
CA ASP A 266 -22.83 -9.24 -10.99
C ASP A 266 -21.72 -9.55 -9.97
N MET A 267 -22.07 -10.12 -8.81
CA MET A 267 -21.07 -10.45 -7.77
C MET A 267 -20.05 -11.47 -8.27
N MET A 268 -20.51 -12.51 -8.97
CA MET A 268 -19.62 -13.52 -9.53
C MET A 268 -18.73 -12.92 -10.61
N GLN A 269 -19.26 -12.01 -11.42
CA GLN A 269 -18.49 -11.27 -12.42
C GLN A 269 -17.40 -10.40 -11.76
N LEU A 270 -17.74 -9.67 -10.68
CA LEU A 270 -16.78 -8.87 -9.92
C LEU A 270 -15.64 -9.73 -9.35
N LEU A 271 -15.97 -10.88 -8.76
CA LEU A 271 -14.96 -11.78 -8.19
C LEU A 271 -14.06 -12.42 -9.27
N LYS A 272 -14.59 -12.69 -10.47
CA LYS A 272 -13.80 -13.11 -11.64
C LYS A 272 -12.87 -12.01 -12.14
N GLU A 273 -13.32 -10.77 -12.08
CA GLU A 273 -12.50 -9.60 -12.41
C GLU A 273 -11.50 -9.23 -11.30
N GLY A 274 -11.53 -9.92 -10.15
CA GLY A 274 -10.67 -9.64 -9.00
C GLY A 274 -11.09 -8.39 -8.21
N ILE A 275 -12.36 -8.00 -8.27
CA ILE A 275 -12.94 -6.88 -7.52
C ILE A 275 -13.67 -7.42 -6.29
N PHE A 276 -13.12 -7.16 -5.11
CA PHE A 276 -13.65 -7.67 -3.83
C PHE A 276 -14.28 -6.58 -2.96
N SER A 277 -14.12 -5.31 -3.31
CA SER A 277 -14.64 -4.16 -2.56
C SER A 277 -14.61 -2.88 -3.40
N ASP A 278 -15.34 -1.85 -2.94
CA ASP A 278 -15.30 -0.49 -3.51
C ASP A 278 -13.87 0.07 -3.56
N THR A 279 -13.01 -0.33 -2.61
CA THR A 279 -11.59 0.05 -2.60
C THR A 279 -10.84 -0.42 -3.85
N HIS A 280 -11.20 -1.57 -4.43
CA HIS A 280 -10.59 -2.03 -5.69
C HIS A 280 -11.02 -1.15 -6.88
N LEU A 281 -12.27 -0.70 -6.90
CA LEU A 281 -12.74 0.25 -7.91
C LEU A 281 -12.03 1.60 -7.79
N LEU A 282 -11.88 2.10 -6.56
CA LEU A 282 -11.08 3.30 -6.29
C LEU A 282 -9.62 3.10 -6.72
N ALA A 283 -9.01 1.95 -6.47
CA ALA A 283 -7.65 1.65 -6.88
C ALA A 283 -7.48 1.71 -8.41
N LEU A 284 -8.44 1.17 -9.18
CA LEU A 284 -8.43 1.30 -10.64
C LEU A 284 -8.51 2.77 -11.08
N MET A 285 -9.44 3.53 -10.51
CA MET A 285 -9.64 4.94 -10.86
C MET A 285 -8.41 5.79 -10.50
N TYR A 286 -7.91 5.67 -9.26
CA TYR A 286 -6.75 6.39 -8.76
C TYR A 286 -5.50 6.07 -9.57
N SER A 287 -5.28 4.80 -9.92
CA SER A 287 -4.15 4.42 -10.75
C SER A 287 -4.24 5.03 -12.15
N GLY A 288 -5.44 5.05 -12.73
CA GLY A 288 -5.70 5.68 -14.02
C GLY A 288 -5.43 7.19 -14.03
N GLU A 289 -5.86 7.90 -13.00
CA GLU A 289 -5.58 9.33 -12.83
C GLU A 289 -4.10 9.63 -12.59
N LEU A 290 -3.42 8.84 -11.77
CA LEU A 290 -1.96 8.96 -11.58
C LEU A 290 -1.23 8.76 -12.92
N CYS A 291 -1.62 7.77 -13.72
CA CYS A 291 -1.10 7.56 -15.06
C CYS A 291 -1.33 8.77 -15.98
N TYR A 292 -2.52 9.39 -15.90
CA TYR A 292 -2.84 10.59 -16.67
C TYR A 292 -1.97 11.79 -16.26
N TRP A 293 -1.82 12.06 -14.96
CA TRP A 293 -0.97 13.16 -14.48
C TRP A 293 0.50 12.94 -14.84
N HIS A 294 1.00 11.71 -14.71
CA HIS A 294 2.35 11.36 -15.14
C HIS A 294 2.54 11.64 -16.63
N TRP A 295 1.66 11.14 -17.49
CA TRP A 295 1.72 11.37 -18.94
C TRP A 295 1.68 12.86 -19.28
N LYS A 296 0.79 13.62 -18.65
CA LYS A 296 0.61 15.05 -18.90
C LYS A 296 1.86 15.85 -18.56
N ILE A 297 2.51 15.56 -17.43
CA ILE A 297 3.78 16.17 -17.05
C ILE A 297 4.88 15.84 -18.07
N VAL A 298 4.97 14.58 -18.52
CA VAL A 298 5.96 14.17 -19.53
C VAL A 298 5.72 14.93 -20.84
N LYS A 299 4.48 14.99 -21.32
CA LYS A 299 4.10 15.71 -22.55
C LYS A 299 4.45 17.20 -22.48
N GLU A 300 4.13 17.86 -21.37
CA GLU A 300 4.44 19.28 -21.14
C GLU A 300 5.96 19.51 -21.16
N THR A 301 6.73 18.65 -20.47
CA THR A 301 8.20 18.77 -20.38
C THR A 301 8.89 18.54 -21.72
N THR A 302 8.41 17.60 -22.53
CA THR A 302 8.96 17.33 -23.87
C THR A 302 8.67 18.46 -24.86
N THR A 303 7.51 19.13 -24.72
CA THR A 303 7.13 20.23 -25.60
C THR A 303 8.02 21.46 -25.36
N ASP A 304 8.35 21.77 -24.10
CA ASP A 304 9.22 22.89 -23.73
C ASP A 304 10.69 22.72 -24.17
N GLN A 305 11.15 21.48 -24.36
CA GLN A 305 12.54 21.17 -24.77
C GLN A 305 12.78 21.31 -26.29
N SER A 306 11.74 21.29 -27.12
CA SER A 306 11.84 21.46 -28.58
C SER A 306 12.20 22.88 -29.06
N VAL A 307 12.50 23.82 -28.15
CA VAL A 307 12.92 25.20 -28.47
C VAL A 307 14.42 25.45 -28.19
N LYS A 308 15.19 24.44 -27.73
CA LYS A 308 16.66 24.57 -27.56
C LYS A 308 17.39 23.44 -28.27
N GLU A 309 17.89 23.73 -29.47
CA GLU A 309 18.86 22.87 -30.15
C GLU A 309 20.20 22.86 -29.41
N SER A 310 20.72 21.65 -29.17
CA SER A 310 22.09 21.17 -29.44
C SER A 310 22.74 20.36 -28.31
N SER A 311 23.42 19.30 -28.77
CA SER A 311 24.34 18.36 -28.11
C SER A 311 23.79 17.24 -27.20
N ASP A 312 23.97 16.03 -27.75
CA ASP A 312 24.35 14.78 -27.10
C ASP A 312 23.31 14.13 -26.17
N ALA A 313 22.35 13.47 -26.83
CA ALA A 313 21.43 12.53 -26.21
C ALA A 313 22.20 11.27 -25.75
N ASP A 314 22.53 11.26 -24.47
CA ASP A 314 22.92 10.08 -23.72
C ASP A 314 21.70 9.14 -23.66
N GLU A 315 21.66 8.19 -24.60
CA GLU A 315 20.72 7.07 -24.65
C GLU A 315 20.95 6.17 -23.43
N ASN A 316 20.26 6.47 -22.32
CA ASN A 316 20.14 5.52 -21.21
C ASN A 316 18.71 5.47 -20.66
N CYS A 317 17.75 5.11 -21.52
CA CYS A 317 16.36 4.83 -21.12
C CYS A 317 16.16 3.34 -20.82
N SER A 318 16.53 2.93 -19.62
CA SER A 318 16.20 1.62 -19.05
C SER A 318 14.70 1.56 -18.68
N GLY A 319 13.89 0.74 -19.38
CA GLY A 319 12.61 0.20 -18.88
C GLY A 319 11.53 1.23 -18.46
N ASN A 320 11.10 2.08 -19.38
CA ASN A 320 10.24 3.24 -19.13
C ASN A 320 8.82 2.87 -18.63
N PHE A 321 8.33 3.52 -17.57
CA PHE A 321 6.95 3.39 -17.09
C PHE A 321 5.96 3.92 -18.15
N ASN A 322 5.19 3.02 -18.77
CA ASN A 322 4.27 3.38 -19.83
C ASN A 322 2.91 3.83 -19.26
N SER A 323 2.80 5.12 -18.96
CA SER A 323 1.60 5.69 -18.33
C SER A 323 0.37 5.64 -19.23
N VAL A 324 0.53 5.75 -20.55
CA VAL A 324 -0.61 5.70 -21.48
C VAL A 324 -1.22 4.31 -21.48
N SER A 325 -0.41 3.27 -21.72
CA SER A 325 -0.91 1.90 -21.77
C SER A 325 -1.45 1.44 -20.41
N ASN A 326 -0.78 1.78 -19.31
CA ASN A 326 -1.27 1.47 -17.96
C ASN A 326 -2.57 2.22 -17.64
N GLY A 327 -2.63 3.53 -17.91
CA GLY A 327 -3.81 4.35 -17.67
C GLY A 327 -5.01 3.87 -18.48
N ARG A 328 -4.84 3.59 -19.78
CA ARG A 328 -5.90 3.02 -20.61
C ARG A 328 -6.40 1.68 -20.08
N ARG A 329 -5.50 0.74 -19.77
CA ARG A 329 -5.87 -0.58 -19.25
C ARG A 329 -6.70 -0.48 -17.96
N LEU A 330 -6.25 0.34 -17.02
CA LEU A 330 -6.88 0.46 -15.69
C LEU A 330 -8.21 1.21 -15.75
N LEU A 331 -8.28 2.33 -16.48
CA LEU A 331 -9.51 3.09 -16.64
C LEU A 331 -10.55 2.35 -17.49
N GLN A 332 -10.15 1.66 -18.55
CA GLN A 332 -11.10 0.88 -19.34
C GLN A 332 -11.70 -0.25 -18.49
N LYS A 333 -10.89 -0.92 -17.67
CA LYS A 333 -11.39 -1.91 -16.72
C LYS A 333 -12.38 -1.30 -15.74
N PHE A 334 -12.06 -0.13 -15.17
CA PHE A 334 -12.98 0.60 -14.29
C PHE A 334 -14.31 0.93 -14.97
N VAL A 335 -14.27 1.53 -16.17
CA VAL A 335 -15.45 1.92 -16.94
C VAL A 335 -16.33 0.71 -17.23
N ASN A 336 -15.75 -0.39 -17.74
CA ASN A 336 -16.50 -1.61 -18.05
C ASN A 336 -17.22 -2.14 -16.80
N ILE A 337 -16.51 -2.25 -15.67
CA ILE A 337 -17.09 -2.79 -14.43
C ILE A 337 -18.20 -1.87 -13.90
N VAL A 338 -18.00 -0.55 -13.94
CA VAL A 338 -19.02 0.40 -13.47
C VAL A 338 -20.26 0.35 -14.35
N GLN A 339 -20.09 0.31 -15.67
CA GLN A 339 -21.20 0.26 -16.62
C GLN A 339 -21.96 -1.07 -16.59
N ASP A 340 -21.26 -2.19 -16.42
CA ASP A 340 -21.84 -3.53 -16.45
C ASP A 340 -22.47 -3.91 -15.10
N CYS A 341 -21.76 -3.70 -13.98
CA CYS A 341 -22.14 -4.21 -12.66
C CYS A 341 -22.76 -3.13 -11.73
N PHE A 342 -22.48 -1.85 -11.96
CA PHE A 342 -22.85 -0.75 -11.04
C PHE A 342 -23.74 0.33 -11.67
N LYS A 343 -24.34 0.07 -12.84
CA LYS A 343 -25.22 1.03 -13.50
C LYS A 343 -26.34 1.50 -12.56
N GLY A 344 -26.41 2.80 -12.32
CA GLY A 344 -27.42 3.41 -11.43
C GLY A 344 -27.17 3.22 -9.93
N ARG A 345 -26.00 2.72 -9.51
CA ARG A 345 -25.65 2.49 -8.09
C ARG A 345 -24.73 3.58 -7.50
N GLY A 346 -24.79 4.80 -8.03
CA GLY A 346 -24.05 5.96 -7.51
C GLY A 346 -22.58 6.05 -7.94
N TRP A 347 -22.09 5.11 -8.75
CA TRP A 347 -20.77 5.20 -9.37
C TRP A 347 -20.84 6.00 -10.68
N ASP A 348 -19.88 6.91 -10.86
CA ASP A 348 -19.72 7.72 -12.07
C ASP A 348 -18.42 7.36 -12.80
N CYS A 349 -18.53 7.14 -14.10
CA CYS A 349 -17.39 6.88 -14.98
C CYS A 349 -17.03 8.07 -15.89
N SER A 350 -17.75 9.20 -15.80
CA SER A 350 -17.55 10.36 -16.67
C SER A 350 -16.11 10.87 -16.65
N ARG A 351 -15.48 10.94 -15.47
CA ARG A 351 -14.07 11.37 -15.36
C ARG A 351 -13.09 10.39 -16.02
N ALA A 352 -13.31 9.10 -15.85
CA ALA A 352 -12.48 8.06 -16.47
C ALA A 352 -12.58 8.11 -18.00
N GLU A 353 -13.80 8.29 -18.52
CA GLU A 353 -14.07 8.43 -19.96
C GLU A 353 -13.40 9.67 -20.56
N GLN A 354 -13.45 10.81 -19.86
CA GLN A 354 -12.74 12.03 -20.26
C GLN A 354 -11.24 11.80 -20.40
N ILE A 355 -10.62 11.15 -19.41
CA ILE A 355 -9.19 10.84 -19.43
C ILE A 355 -8.86 9.89 -20.58
N LEU A 356 -9.68 8.85 -20.79
CA LEU A 356 -9.49 7.89 -21.89
C LEU A 356 -9.54 8.55 -23.27
N ALA A 357 -10.37 9.59 -23.43
CA ALA A 357 -10.46 10.38 -24.65
C ALA A 357 -9.25 11.31 -24.87
N GLU A 358 -8.57 11.73 -23.79
CA GLU A 358 -7.37 12.57 -23.86
C GLU A 358 -6.09 11.80 -24.15
N PHE A 359 -6.01 10.52 -23.76
CA PHE A 359 -4.85 9.69 -24.06
C PHE A 359 -4.64 9.57 -25.58
N PRO A 360 -3.39 9.48 -26.08
CA PRO A 360 -3.15 9.21 -27.49
C PRO A 360 -3.65 7.80 -27.85
N GLU A 361 -4.19 7.63 -29.05
CA GLU A 361 -4.48 6.31 -29.60
C GLU A 361 -3.17 5.53 -29.76
N CYS A 362 -3.21 4.24 -29.45
CA CYS A 362 -2.03 3.37 -29.52
C CYS A 362 -1.78 2.87 -30.94
#